data_AF-A0AB33BRF0-F1
#
_entry.id   AF-A0AB33BRF0-F1
#
_cell.length_a   1.000
_cell.length_b   1.000
_cell.length_c   1.000
_cell.angle_alpha   90.00
_cell.angle_beta   90.00
_cell.angle_gamma   90.00
#
_symmetry.space_group_name_H-M   'P 1'
#
loop_
_entity.id
_entity.type
_entity.pdbx_description
1 polymer ?
#
loop_
_entity_poly.entity_id
_entity_poly.type
_entity_poly.pdbx_seq_one_letter_code
_entity_poly.pdbx_strand_id
1 'polypeptide(L)'
;MEIILTIILAIIIINAVAAIITVFRQPRNIAATWAWLLVLIFIPVLGFLFYAFFGRRLPKSSLLRLSGSSKKQVTAEINRQKSLLGHFDEKADPNNKLVNESAGLVEMFMNSDTAPLLGHNEVETYTGGDTFIKQLFEDFRNAKSSINIEFYTFYADKIGHQALDVLVEKAKQGVDVRVIYDAWGSMGTNEKFFKPLIDAGGRAFPFLHNKFNVLDMRVNFRDHHKLVTIDGKYGYIGGLNIGDQYMGWVPKFGNWRDCMIRIHGDGVYGLQSRFLLDWNGTDIKSRIDPNDPKESAKYYPPIKTDGNAIMQIVSSGPDSPMEQIKMGYIKLIEMATKSLKITTPYLIPDQSVLDAIKVAVNSGVDVEIVTPDMPDHPFVYRATQYYTQQLTELGVKVYAYNNGFMHAKTIVVDDKLVSVGSANFDYRSFGLNFECNAFVYDKGLANKMEEIFQQNIEDSTLQTKEIFADQSAWLNFKQHFSRLLSPLL
;
A
#
# COMPACT_ATOMS: atom_id res chain seq x y z
N MET A 1 -34.67 -0.93 44.87
CA MET A 1 -34.72 -0.02 43.71
C MET A 1 -33.63 1.04 43.81
N GLU A 2 -33.51 1.76 44.92
CA GLU A 2 -32.45 2.77 45.14
C GLU A 2 -31.03 2.21 44.99
N ILE A 3 -30.73 1.08 45.65
CA ILE A 3 -29.40 0.45 45.54
C ILE A 3 -29.03 0.12 44.09
N ILE A 4 -29.98 -0.38 43.29
CA ILE A 4 -29.77 -0.71 41.88
C ILE A 4 -29.50 0.57 41.08
N LEU A 5 -30.26 1.63 41.31
CA LEU A 5 -30.07 2.92 40.65
C LEU A 5 -28.71 3.54 41.02
N THR A 6 -28.30 3.47 42.29
CA THR A 6 -26.98 3.92 42.75
C THR A 6 -25.86 3.15 42.07
N ILE A 7 -25.99 1.83 41.93
CA ILE A 7 -25.01 0.99 41.23
C ILE A 7 -24.94 1.38 39.75
N ILE A 8 -26.07 1.54 39.07
CA ILE A 8 -26.11 1.95 37.65
C ILE A 8 -25.44 3.33 37.47
N LEU A 9 -25.78 4.30 38.32
CA LEU A 9 -25.19 5.64 38.26
C LEU A 9 -23.68 5.62 38.51
N ALA A 10 -23.22 4.84 39.49
CA ALA A 10 -21.81 4.65 39.77
C ALA A 10 -21.07 4.05 38.56
N ILE A 11 -21.66 3.03 37.90
CA ILE A 11 -21.10 2.43 36.69
C ILE A 11 -20.98 3.47 35.57
N ILE A 12 -22.03 4.28 35.34
CA ILE A 12 -22.01 5.32 34.30
C ILE A 12 -20.92 6.37 34.57
N ILE A 13 -20.80 6.85 35.81
CA ILE A 13 -19.79 7.84 36.20
C ILE A 13 -18.38 7.27 36.04
N ILE A 14 -18.13 6.07 36.56
CA ILE A 14 -16.83 5.38 36.42
C ILE A 14 -16.50 5.16 34.95
N ASN A 15 -17.47 4.72 34.14
CA ASN A 15 -17.31 4.51 32.70
C ASN A 15 -16.97 5.82 31.97
N ALA A 16 -17.66 6.94 32.29
CA ALA A 16 -17.40 8.24 31.68
C ALA A 16 -15.99 8.78 32.02
N VAL A 17 -15.57 8.67 33.29
CA VAL A 17 -14.22 9.05 33.71
C VAL A 17 -13.17 8.18 33.00
N ALA A 18 -13.38 6.87 32.95
CA ALA A 18 -12.51 5.95 32.23
C ALA A 18 -12.45 6.26 30.73
N ALA A 19 -13.56 6.70 30.12
CA ALA A 19 -13.65 7.04 28.70
C ALA A 19 -12.77 8.26 28.39
N ILE A 20 -12.89 9.32 29.20
CA ILE A 20 -12.05 10.53 29.08
C ILE A 20 -10.57 10.16 29.23
N ILE A 21 -10.20 9.45 30.30
CA ILE A 21 -8.81 9.05 30.51
C ILE A 21 -8.29 8.23 29.32
N THR A 22 -9.09 7.29 28.81
CA THR A 22 -8.70 6.39 27.71
C THR A 22 -8.50 7.13 26.39
N VAL A 23 -9.41 8.05 26.03
CA VAL A 23 -9.32 8.79 24.76
C VAL A 23 -8.18 9.80 24.79
N PHE A 24 -8.03 10.55 25.89
CA PHE A 24 -7.02 11.62 26.01
C PHE A 24 -5.61 11.11 26.34
N ARG A 25 -5.44 9.80 26.64
CA ARG A 25 -4.12 9.20 26.86
C ARG A 25 -3.21 9.24 25.63
N GLN A 26 -3.78 9.30 24.42
CA GLN A 26 -3.01 9.39 23.18
C GLN A 26 -3.61 10.45 22.25
N PRO A 27 -2.79 11.32 21.65
CA PRO A 27 -3.29 12.33 20.71
C PRO A 27 -3.91 11.65 19.49
N ARG A 28 -5.07 12.16 19.05
CA ARG A 28 -5.82 11.72 17.88
C ARG A 28 -6.34 12.94 17.13
N ASN A 29 -6.75 12.77 15.88
CA ASN A 29 -7.52 13.81 15.23
C ASN A 29 -8.83 14.07 16.01
N ILE A 30 -9.35 15.28 15.90
CA ILE A 30 -10.49 15.74 16.72
C ILE A 30 -11.73 14.88 16.43
N ALA A 31 -11.96 14.51 15.17
CA ALA A 31 -13.07 13.66 14.77
C ALA A 31 -13.03 12.27 15.45
N ALA A 32 -11.88 11.57 15.45
CA ALA A 32 -11.78 10.28 16.12
C ALA A 32 -11.85 10.40 17.65
N THR A 33 -11.35 11.51 18.22
CA THR A 33 -11.52 11.81 19.66
C THR A 33 -13.00 11.85 20.02
N TRP A 34 -13.80 12.63 19.28
CA TRP A 34 -15.25 12.70 19.51
C TRP A 34 -15.95 11.37 19.25
N ALA A 35 -15.63 10.68 18.15
CA ALA A 35 -16.23 9.38 17.84
C ALA A 35 -16.01 8.37 18.98
N TRP A 36 -14.79 8.27 19.51
CA TRP A 36 -14.50 7.36 20.61
C TRP A 36 -15.11 7.82 21.94
N LEU A 37 -15.17 9.12 22.23
CA LEU A 37 -15.89 9.61 23.40
C LEU A 37 -17.38 9.24 23.33
N LEU A 38 -18.03 9.43 22.18
CA LEU A 38 -19.43 9.08 21.99
C LEU A 38 -19.66 7.57 22.17
N VAL A 39 -18.86 6.72 21.51
CA VAL A 39 -18.98 5.26 21.63
C VAL A 39 -18.77 4.80 23.08
N LEU A 40 -17.76 5.32 23.77
CA LEU A 40 -17.44 4.91 25.14
C LEU A 40 -18.46 5.42 26.16
N ILE A 41 -19.03 6.61 25.96
CA ILE A 41 -20.02 7.20 26.88
C ILE A 41 -21.42 6.60 26.66
N PHE A 42 -21.88 6.50 25.40
CA PHE A 42 -23.24 6.05 25.09
C PHE A 42 -23.41 4.53 25.08
N ILE A 43 -22.31 3.77 25.03
CA ILE A 43 -22.34 2.31 25.14
C ILE A 43 -21.44 1.87 26.30
N PRO A 44 -21.87 2.05 27.57
CA PRO A 44 -21.04 1.71 28.72
C PRO A 44 -20.60 0.24 28.71
N VAL A 45 -19.37 -0.02 29.16
CA VAL A 45 -18.72 -1.34 29.18
C VAL A 45 -18.45 -1.91 27.77
N LEU A 46 -19.46 -2.08 26.92
CA LEU A 46 -19.30 -2.63 25.57
C LEU A 46 -18.49 -1.71 24.65
N GLY A 47 -18.59 -0.38 24.82
CA GLY A 47 -17.78 0.59 24.11
C GLY A 47 -16.28 0.37 24.33
N PHE A 48 -15.87 -0.09 25.52
CA PHE A 48 -14.48 -0.43 25.81
C PHE A 48 -14.03 -1.70 25.10
N LEU A 49 -14.94 -2.66 24.87
CA LEU A 49 -14.66 -3.80 24.01
C LEU A 49 -14.41 -3.31 22.58
N PHE A 50 -15.31 -2.49 22.01
CA PHE A 50 -15.10 -1.89 20.69
C PHE A 50 -13.80 -1.10 20.59
N TYR A 51 -13.47 -0.29 21.60
CA TYR A 51 -12.20 0.45 21.65
C TYR A 51 -10.99 -0.49 21.72
N ALA A 52 -11.08 -1.62 22.42
CA ALA A 52 -9.99 -2.59 22.47
C ALA A 52 -9.71 -3.20 21.09
N PHE A 53 -10.74 -3.42 20.26
CA PHE A 53 -10.59 -3.97 18.91
C PHE A 53 -10.17 -2.95 17.85
N PHE A 54 -10.82 -1.78 17.83
CA PHE A 54 -10.67 -0.78 16.76
C PHE A 54 -10.00 0.51 17.22
N GLY A 55 -10.04 0.83 18.51
CA GLY A 55 -9.56 2.10 19.04
C GLY A 55 -8.07 2.14 19.34
N ARG A 56 -7.46 1.03 19.76
CA ARG A 56 -6.05 1.01 20.22
C ARG A 56 -5.05 1.29 19.08
N ARG A 57 -4.05 2.15 19.31
CA ARG A 57 -2.91 2.37 18.40
C ARG A 57 -1.80 1.32 18.59
N LEU A 58 -0.88 1.23 17.64
CA LEU A 58 0.34 0.42 17.79
C LEU A 58 1.18 0.89 18.99
N PRO A 59 1.70 -0.04 19.81
CA PRO A 59 2.64 0.28 20.87
C PRO A 59 3.88 0.98 20.31
N LYS A 60 4.40 1.97 21.03
CA LYS A 60 5.65 2.66 20.66
C LYS A 60 6.80 1.69 20.44
N SER A 61 6.84 0.57 21.16
CA SER A 61 7.85 -0.47 20.97
C SER A 61 7.78 -1.18 19.62
N SER A 62 6.58 -1.38 19.07
CA SER A 62 6.40 -1.91 17.70
C SER A 62 6.84 -0.88 16.66
N LEU A 63 6.44 0.39 16.84
CA LEU A 63 6.84 1.48 15.94
C LEU A 63 8.37 1.66 15.91
N LEU A 64 9.03 1.62 17.08
CA LEU A 64 10.48 1.71 17.18
C LEU A 64 11.22 0.54 16.50
N ARG A 65 10.59 -0.63 16.40
CA ARG A 65 11.18 -1.77 15.67
C ARG A 65 11.11 -1.56 14.17
N LEU A 66 10.03 -0.95 13.70
CA LEU A 66 9.80 -0.58 12.29
C LEU A 66 10.54 0.70 11.88
N SER A 67 11.03 1.50 12.83
CA SER A 67 11.85 2.69 12.57
C SER A 67 13.36 2.41 12.66
N GLY A 68 13.77 1.14 12.67
CA GLY A 68 15.13 0.66 12.92
C GLY A 68 16.13 0.87 11.77
N SER A 69 16.54 2.12 11.55
CA SER A 69 17.75 2.66 10.86
C SER A 69 18.73 1.77 10.07
N SER A 70 18.98 2.20 8.81
CA SER A 70 20.29 2.23 8.14
C SER A 70 20.73 3.71 8.06
N LYS A 71 21.46 4.33 9.01
CA LYS A 71 22.87 4.26 9.45
C LYS A 71 23.93 4.57 8.36
N LYS A 72 24.30 5.86 8.33
CA LYS A 72 25.45 6.50 7.65
C LYS A 72 25.57 6.38 6.14
N GLN A 73 25.53 5.19 5.54
CA GLN A 73 25.79 5.04 4.10
C GLN A 73 24.61 5.57 3.26
N VAL A 74 23.38 5.17 3.59
CA VAL A 74 22.17 5.74 2.97
C VAL A 74 22.10 7.25 3.20
N THR A 75 22.45 7.70 4.41
CA THR A 75 22.51 9.14 4.74
C THR A 75 23.56 9.88 3.92
N ALA A 76 24.75 9.31 3.73
CA ALA A 76 25.81 9.91 2.93
C ALA A 76 25.43 9.99 1.46
N GLU A 77 24.83 8.93 0.92
CA GLU A 77 24.33 8.91 -0.46
C GLU A 77 23.19 9.92 -0.66
N ILE A 78 22.22 9.97 0.26
CA ILE A 78 21.16 10.98 0.23
C ILE A 78 21.76 12.39 0.28
N ASN A 79 22.75 12.66 1.16
CA ASN A 79 23.38 13.97 1.23
C ASN A 79 24.13 14.33 -0.08
N ARG A 80 24.78 13.34 -0.72
CA ARG A 80 25.41 13.49 -2.03
C ARG A 80 24.37 13.82 -3.10
N GLN A 81 23.29 13.04 -3.18
CA GLN A 81 22.20 13.26 -4.14
C GLN A 81 21.53 14.62 -3.92
N LYS A 82 21.32 15.03 -2.67
CA LYS A 82 20.80 16.36 -2.33
C LYS A 82 21.67 17.49 -2.87
N SER A 83 23.00 17.35 -2.80
CA SER A 83 23.91 18.35 -3.35
C SER A 83 23.85 18.48 -4.89
N LEU A 84 23.23 17.50 -5.56
CA LEU A 84 23.06 17.45 -7.02
C LEU A 84 21.63 17.75 -7.48
N LEU A 85 20.68 17.97 -6.57
CA LEU A 85 19.28 18.22 -6.91
C LEU A 85 19.13 19.40 -7.88
N GLY A 86 18.38 19.20 -8.97
CA GLY A 86 18.20 20.18 -10.04
C GLY A 86 19.38 20.28 -11.01
N HIS A 87 20.46 19.52 -10.79
CA HIS A 87 21.71 19.57 -11.55
C HIS A 87 22.25 18.18 -11.91
N PHE A 88 21.39 17.15 -11.92
CA PHE A 88 21.78 15.83 -12.43
C PHE A 88 22.10 15.91 -13.94
N ASP A 89 23.14 15.21 -14.37
CA ASP A 89 23.64 15.28 -15.74
C ASP A 89 22.68 14.60 -16.74
N GLU A 90 21.92 15.42 -17.48
CA GLU A 90 20.96 14.96 -18.49
C GLU A 90 21.60 14.24 -19.67
N LYS A 91 22.92 14.41 -19.90
CA LYS A 91 23.63 13.67 -20.95
C LYS A 91 23.99 12.25 -20.51
N ALA A 92 24.17 12.04 -19.20
CA ALA A 92 24.46 10.73 -18.63
C ALA A 92 23.22 9.84 -18.63
N ASP A 93 22.05 10.41 -18.31
CA ASP A 93 20.76 9.73 -18.37
C ASP A 93 19.65 10.71 -18.79
N PRO A 94 18.89 10.46 -19.87
CA PRO A 94 17.81 11.34 -20.30
C PRO A 94 16.70 11.52 -19.24
N ASN A 95 16.52 10.56 -18.33
CA ASN A 95 15.56 10.65 -17.25
C ASN A 95 16.00 11.58 -16.11
N ASN A 96 17.28 11.99 -16.05
CA ASN A 96 17.74 13.01 -15.11
C ASN A 96 17.03 14.35 -15.32
N LYS A 97 16.57 14.64 -16.54
CA LYS A 97 15.72 15.82 -16.79
C LYS A 97 14.43 15.77 -15.99
N LEU A 98 13.77 14.61 -15.93
CA LEU A 98 12.55 14.43 -15.15
C LEU A 98 12.81 14.57 -13.65
N VAL A 99 13.93 14.02 -13.18
CA VAL A 99 14.39 14.17 -11.79
C VAL A 99 14.62 15.64 -11.45
N ASN A 100 15.30 16.39 -12.33
CA ASN A 100 15.54 17.83 -12.15
C ASN A 100 14.22 18.62 -12.13
N GLU A 101 13.30 18.37 -13.07
CA GLU A 101 11.96 18.97 -13.10
C GLU A 101 11.13 18.62 -11.83
N SER A 102 11.45 17.49 -11.18
CA SER A 102 10.76 16.95 -10.01
C SER A 102 11.53 17.13 -8.70
N ALA A 103 12.56 17.98 -8.64
CA ALA A 103 13.50 18.04 -7.52
C ALA A 103 12.82 18.21 -6.15
N GLY A 104 11.74 19.00 -6.07
CA GLY A 104 11.00 19.18 -4.82
C GLY A 104 10.27 17.92 -4.32
N LEU A 105 9.75 17.08 -5.24
CA LEU A 105 9.18 15.78 -4.88
C LEU A 105 10.28 14.83 -4.41
N VAL A 106 11.39 14.78 -5.13
CA VAL A 106 12.54 13.93 -4.84
C VAL A 106 13.11 14.24 -3.45
N GLU A 107 13.33 15.52 -3.17
CA GLU A 107 13.84 15.98 -1.88
C GLU A 107 12.87 15.69 -0.74
N MET A 108 11.55 15.84 -0.98
CA MET A 108 10.53 15.52 0.02
C MET A 108 10.63 14.06 0.46
N PHE A 109 10.78 13.12 -0.47
CA PHE A 109 10.93 11.70 -0.13
C PHE A 109 12.26 11.39 0.55
N MET A 110 13.36 12.03 0.14
CA MET A 110 14.64 11.91 0.86
C MET A 110 14.56 12.40 2.30
N ASN A 111 13.76 13.43 2.57
CA ASN A 111 13.58 14.01 3.91
C ASN A 111 12.58 13.24 4.77
N SER A 112 11.48 12.78 4.20
CA SER A 112 10.34 12.21 4.94
C SER A 112 10.38 10.69 5.09
N ASP A 113 11.04 9.98 4.17
CA ASP A 113 11.12 8.52 4.18
C ASP A 113 12.56 7.99 4.05
N THR A 114 13.56 8.88 3.93
CA THR A 114 14.94 8.47 3.62
C THR A 114 15.03 7.61 2.36
N ALA A 115 14.18 7.89 1.37
CA ALA A 115 14.17 7.20 0.08
C ALA A 115 15.17 7.86 -0.88
N PRO A 116 16.32 7.23 -1.20
CA PRO A 116 17.26 7.75 -2.19
C PRO A 116 16.73 7.55 -3.62
N LEU A 117 17.27 8.30 -4.58
CA LEU A 117 17.11 7.98 -5.99
C LEU A 117 17.86 6.69 -6.31
N LEU A 118 17.15 5.78 -6.97
CA LEU A 118 17.63 4.48 -7.41
C LEU A 118 17.56 4.47 -8.94
N GLY A 119 18.72 4.51 -9.60
CA GLY A 119 18.84 4.55 -11.05
C GLY A 119 19.00 3.16 -11.67
N HIS A 120 19.32 3.14 -12.97
CA HIS A 120 19.68 1.92 -13.69
C HIS A 120 18.67 0.78 -13.50
N ASN A 121 17.40 1.00 -13.85
CA ASN A 121 16.37 -0.03 -13.71
C ASN A 121 15.77 -0.41 -15.05
N GLU A 122 15.73 -1.71 -15.32
CA GLU A 122 14.76 -2.33 -16.24
C GLU A 122 13.45 -2.56 -15.48
N VAL A 123 12.34 -2.12 -16.09
CA VAL A 123 11.01 -2.24 -15.50
C VAL A 123 10.08 -2.94 -16.48
N GLU A 124 9.46 -4.03 -16.03
CA GLU A 124 8.41 -4.74 -16.75
C GLU A 124 7.08 -4.61 -16.01
N THR A 125 5.97 -4.50 -16.74
CA THR A 125 4.63 -4.31 -16.17
C THR A 125 3.75 -5.52 -16.41
N TYR A 126 3.08 -5.98 -15.35
CA TYR A 126 2.13 -7.08 -15.36
C TYR A 126 0.76 -6.57 -14.93
N THR A 127 -0.25 -6.83 -15.76
CA THR A 127 -1.59 -6.27 -15.56
C THR A 127 -2.69 -7.32 -15.33
N GLY A 128 -2.31 -8.60 -15.34
CA GLY A 128 -3.15 -9.76 -15.04
C GLY A 128 -2.38 -10.78 -14.20
N GLY A 129 -3.09 -11.56 -13.39
CA GLY A 129 -2.44 -12.52 -12.49
C GLY A 129 -1.76 -13.69 -13.19
N ASP A 130 -2.22 -14.08 -14.38
CA ASP A 130 -1.66 -15.18 -15.15
C ASP A 130 -0.20 -14.94 -15.58
N THR A 131 0.05 -13.78 -16.19
CA THR A 131 1.38 -13.35 -16.64
C THR A 131 2.29 -13.08 -15.45
N PHE A 132 1.78 -12.42 -14.41
CA PHE A 132 2.50 -12.15 -13.17
C PHE A 132 2.93 -13.44 -12.46
N ILE A 133 2.00 -14.35 -12.14
CA ILE A 133 2.29 -15.57 -11.39
C ILE A 133 3.25 -16.45 -12.18
N LYS A 134 3.10 -16.53 -13.51
CA LYS A 134 4.04 -17.26 -14.37
C LYS A 134 5.46 -16.72 -14.20
N GLN A 135 5.67 -15.40 -14.36
CA GLN A 135 7.01 -14.81 -14.23
C GLN A 135 7.54 -14.93 -12.80
N LEU A 136 6.70 -14.69 -11.79
CA LEU A 136 7.11 -14.80 -10.39
C LEU A 136 7.62 -16.22 -10.07
N PHE A 137 6.93 -17.26 -10.55
CA PHE A 137 7.35 -18.64 -10.33
C PHE A 137 8.61 -19.00 -11.12
N GLU A 138 8.79 -18.45 -12.32
CA GLU A 138 10.04 -18.56 -13.09
C GLU A 138 11.22 -18.01 -12.27
N ASP A 139 11.09 -16.79 -11.73
CA ASP A 139 12.13 -16.17 -10.92
C ASP A 139 12.38 -16.93 -9.60
N PHE A 140 11.33 -17.45 -8.94
CA PHE A 140 11.50 -18.30 -7.76
C PHE A 140 12.30 -19.57 -8.07
N ARG A 141 12.01 -20.27 -9.17
CA ARG A 141 12.77 -21.46 -9.56
C ARG A 141 14.24 -21.13 -9.83
N ASN A 142 14.47 -19.98 -10.45
CA ASN A 142 15.81 -19.51 -10.81
C ASN A 142 16.63 -18.97 -9.63
N ALA A 143 15.98 -18.60 -8.53
CA ALA A 143 16.65 -18.05 -7.34
C ALA A 143 17.81 -18.93 -6.83
N LYS A 144 18.91 -18.32 -6.43
CA LYS A 144 20.14 -19.00 -5.99
C LYS A 144 20.55 -18.68 -4.55
N SER A 145 20.07 -17.58 -3.99
CA SER A 145 20.56 -17.00 -2.75
C SER A 145 19.44 -16.75 -1.75
N SER A 146 18.40 -16.03 -2.15
CA SER A 146 17.29 -15.68 -1.26
C SER A 146 15.99 -15.38 -2.01
N ILE A 147 14.87 -15.70 -1.37
CA ILE A 147 13.53 -15.27 -1.76
C ILE A 147 12.87 -14.66 -0.52
N ASN A 148 12.58 -13.37 -0.59
CA ASN A 148 11.91 -12.62 0.46
C ASN A 148 10.56 -12.15 -0.06
N ILE A 149 9.48 -12.52 0.62
CA ILE A 149 8.10 -12.27 0.20
C ILE A 149 7.37 -11.54 1.32
N GLU A 150 6.66 -10.47 0.98
CA GLU A 150 5.75 -9.76 1.86
C GLU A 150 4.47 -9.45 1.10
N PHE A 151 3.38 -10.09 1.51
CA PHE A 151 2.07 -9.91 0.89
C PHE A 151 0.98 -9.74 1.94
N TYR A 152 0.11 -8.75 1.72
CA TYR A 152 -1.16 -8.66 2.45
C TYR A 152 -1.94 -9.99 2.39
N THR A 153 -2.03 -10.57 1.19
CA THR A 153 -2.79 -11.80 0.96
C THR A 153 -1.92 -12.93 0.41
N PHE A 154 -1.88 -14.03 1.12
CA PHE A 154 -1.34 -15.30 0.65
C PHE A 154 -2.36 -16.39 0.97
N TYR A 155 -3.24 -16.73 0.03
CA TYR A 155 -4.28 -17.73 0.28
C TYR A 155 -3.75 -19.15 0.20
N ALA A 156 -4.36 -20.05 0.97
CA ALA A 156 -4.11 -21.49 0.93
C ALA A 156 -4.99 -22.18 -0.14
N ASP A 157 -5.01 -21.61 -1.35
CA ASP A 157 -5.75 -22.12 -2.50
C ASP A 157 -4.80 -22.72 -3.55
N LYS A 158 -5.23 -22.95 -4.79
CA LYS A 158 -4.41 -23.68 -5.76
C LYS A 158 -3.12 -22.94 -6.09
N ILE A 159 -3.19 -21.63 -6.38
CA ILE A 159 -1.99 -20.82 -6.63
C ILE A 159 -1.11 -20.73 -5.38
N GLY A 160 -1.71 -20.59 -4.19
CA GLY A 160 -0.99 -20.60 -2.93
C GLY A 160 -0.16 -21.87 -2.69
N HIS A 161 -0.75 -23.04 -2.93
CA HIS A 161 -0.04 -24.32 -2.80
C HIS A 161 1.08 -24.44 -3.83
N GLN A 162 0.87 -24.02 -5.08
CA GLN A 162 1.93 -24.02 -6.09
C GLN A 162 3.10 -23.10 -5.72
N ALA A 163 2.80 -21.91 -5.18
CA ALA A 163 3.82 -21.01 -4.66
C ALA A 163 4.59 -21.68 -3.52
N LEU A 164 3.88 -22.27 -2.55
CA LEU A 164 4.48 -22.98 -1.42
C LEU A 164 5.39 -24.12 -1.88
N ASP A 165 4.97 -24.93 -2.85
CA ASP A 165 5.75 -26.07 -3.36
C ASP A 165 7.09 -25.61 -3.93
N VAL A 166 7.09 -24.55 -4.76
CA VAL A 166 8.34 -23.99 -5.31
C VAL A 166 9.22 -23.45 -4.18
N LEU A 167 8.65 -22.72 -3.22
CA LEU A 167 9.39 -22.17 -2.09
C LEU A 167 10.02 -23.26 -1.21
N VAL A 168 9.31 -24.37 -0.97
CA VAL A 168 9.82 -25.54 -0.25
C VAL A 168 10.99 -26.17 -1.00
N GLU A 169 10.88 -26.32 -2.32
CA GLU A 169 11.96 -26.85 -3.15
C GLU A 169 13.22 -25.98 -3.05
N LYS A 170 13.07 -24.66 -3.13
CA LYS A 170 14.18 -23.71 -3.01
C LYS A 170 14.81 -23.73 -1.63
N ALA A 171 14.01 -23.80 -0.57
CA ALA A 171 14.52 -23.92 0.80
C ALA A 171 15.36 -25.20 0.98
N LYS A 172 14.92 -26.35 0.43
CA LYS A 172 15.71 -27.60 0.43
C LYS A 172 17.02 -27.50 -0.35
N GLN A 173 17.07 -26.65 -1.37
CA GLN A 173 18.29 -26.34 -2.13
C GLN A 173 19.22 -25.36 -1.40
N GLY A 174 18.87 -24.90 -0.19
CA GLY A 174 19.67 -23.97 0.60
C GLY A 174 19.45 -22.49 0.30
N VAL A 175 18.41 -22.15 -0.48
CA VAL A 175 18.01 -20.75 -0.68
C VAL A 175 17.33 -20.23 0.59
N ASP A 176 17.69 -19.02 1.02
CA ASP A 176 17.01 -18.39 2.16
C ASP A 176 15.61 -17.96 1.76
N VAL A 177 14.60 -18.69 2.19
CA VAL A 177 13.20 -18.34 1.92
C VAL A 177 12.54 -17.73 3.15
N ARG A 178 11.99 -16.52 3.00
CA ARG A 178 11.32 -15.75 4.04
C ARG A 178 9.97 -15.23 3.55
N VAL A 179 8.93 -15.46 4.34
CA VAL A 179 7.57 -15.02 4.03
C VAL A 179 7.02 -14.21 5.21
N ILE A 180 6.58 -12.99 4.92
CA ILE A 180 5.75 -12.17 5.78
C ILE A 180 4.36 -12.14 5.13
N TYR A 181 3.32 -12.30 5.95
CA TYR A 181 1.94 -12.22 5.47
C TYR A 181 1.03 -11.52 6.47
N ASP A 182 -0.02 -10.83 6.01
CA ASP A 182 -1.03 -10.30 6.94
C ASP A 182 -1.99 -11.41 7.38
N ALA A 183 -2.14 -11.59 8.69
CA ALA A 183 -2.97 -12.66 9.26
C ALA A 183 -4.48 -12.49 8.96
N TRP A 184 -4.94 -11.25 8.75
CA TRP A 184 -6.33 -10.96 8.40
C TRP A 184 -6.55 -10.93 6.89
N GLY A 185 -5.61 -10.41 6.10
CA GLY A 185 -5.70 -10.45 4.65
C GLY A 185 -5.66 -11.88 4.10
N SER A 186 -4.84 -12.73 4.72
CA SER A 186 -4.60 -14.12 4.31
C SER A 186 -5.52 -15.15 4.98
N MET A 187 -6.77 -14.78 5.34
CA MET A 187 -7.69 -15.66 6.09
C MET A 187 -7.64 -17.13 5.62
N GLY A 188 -7.38 -18.05 6.55
CA GLY A 188 -7.21 -19.48 6.27
C GLY A 188 -5.74 -19.93 6.24
N THR A 189 -4.81 -19.01 5.97
CA THR A 189 -3.37 -19.26 6.01
C THR A 189 -2.80 -19.02 7.40
N ASN A 190 -2.07 -20.00 7.92
CA ASN A 190 -1.43 -19.94 9.23
C ASN A 190 -0.13 -20.74 9.22
N GLU A 191 0.54 -20.82 10.37
CA GLU A 191 1.80 -21.57 10.53
C GLU A 191 1.72 -23.03 10.04
N LYS A 192 0.54 -23.67 10.11
CA LYS A 192 0.35 -25.04 9.59
C LYS A 192 0.45 -25.11 8.07
N PHE A 193 -0.06 -24.11 7.36
CA PHE A 193 0.05 -24.05 5.90
C PHE A 193 1.52 -23.96 5.49
N PHE A 194 2.31 -23.13 6.16
CA PHE A 194 3.74 -22.97 5.90
C PHE A 194 4.63 -24.05 6.55
N LYS A 195 4.06 -25.03 7.25
CA LYS A 195 4.84 -26.08 7.93
C LYS A 195 5.83 -26.80 6.99
N PRO A 196 5.48 -27.20 5.76
CA PRO A 196 6.43 -27.81 4.84
C PRO A 196 7.63 -26.91 4.52
N LEU A 197 7.42 -25.58 4.43
CA LEU A 197 8.48 -24.60 4.19
C LEU A 197 9.38 -24.47 5.42
N ILE A 198 8.78 -24.41 6.61
CA ILE A 198 9.51 -24.33 7.88
C ILE A 198 10.37 -25.58 8.10
N ASP A 199 9.80 -26.77 7.85
CA ASP A 199 10.51 -28.04 7.96
C ASP A 199 11.67 -28.16 6.93
N ALA A 200 11.57 -27.44 5.80
CA ALA A 200 12.64 -27.33 4.79
C ALA A 200 13.70 -26.27 5.11
N GLY A 201 13.60 -25.56 6.24
CA GLY A 201 14.55 -24.51 6.66
C GLY A 201 14.16 -23.08 6.28
N GLY A 202 13.02 -22.90 5.60
CA GLY A 202 12.42 -21.59 5.35
C GLY A 202 11.78 -20.99 6.59
N ARG A 203 11.31 -19.75 6.49
CA ARG A 203 10.66 -19.04 7.58
C ARG A 203 9.40 -18.32 7.08
N ALA A 204 8.31 -18.42 7.83
CA ALA A 204 7.08 -17.71 7.53
C ALA A 204 6.46 -17.18 8.83
N PHE A 205 6.14 -15.88 8.85
CA PHE A 205 5.55 -15.24 10.02
C PHE A 205 4.42 -14.29 9.62
N PRO A 206 3.34 -14.21 10.41
CA PRO A 206 2.40 -13.11 10.23
C PRO A 206 3.08 -11.78 10.58
N PHE A 207 2.77 -10.70 9.87
CA PHE A 207 3.38 -9.39 10.12
C PHE A 207 3.21 -8.94 11.58
N LEU A 208 4.28 -8.38 12.17
CA LEU A 208 4.36 -7.98 13.58
C LEU A 208 3.90 -9.07 14.57
N HIS A 209 4.15 -10.34 14.23
CA HIS A 209 3.81 -11.49 15.06
C HIS A 209 4.23 -11.30 16.53
N ASN A 210 3.27 -11.39 17.45
CA ASN A 210 3.55 -11.42 18.87
C ASN A 210 3.13 -12.76 19.49
N LYS A 211 4.08 -13.69 19.64
CA LYS A 211 3.87 -15.00 20.29
C LYS A 211 3.31 -14.90 21.72
N PHE A 212 3.45 -13.75 22.38
CA PHE A 212 3.05 -13.56 23.78
C PHE A 212 1.70 -12.83 23.95
N ASN A 213 1.00 -12.51 22.86
CA ASN A 213 -0.26 -11.78 22.94
C ASN A 213 -1.39 -12.55 22.25
N VAL A 214 -1.91 -13.58 22.94
CA VAL A 214 -3.12 -14.34 22.54
C VAL A 214 -4.39 -13.47 22.42
N LEU A 215 -4.33 -12.21 22.82
CA LEU A 215 -5.38 -11.20 22.73
C LEU A 215 -4.97 -10.03 21.83
N ASP A 216 -4.29 -10.31 20.73
CA ASP A 216 -4.06 -9.30 19.69
C ASP A 216 -5.36 -8.99 18.94
N MET A 217 -6.25 -8.27 19.63
CA MET A 217 -7.58 -7.88 19.17
C MET A 217 -7.52 -6.72 18.17
N ARG A 218 -6.34 -6.26 17.74
CA ARG A 218 -6.19 -5.07 16.90
C ARG A 218 -6.61 -5.41 15.46
N VAL A 219 -7.78 -4.89 15.07
CA VAL A 219 -8.30 -5.02 13.69
C VAL A 219 -7.62 -4.00 12.76
N ASN A 220 -7.13 -2.90 13.32
CA ASN A 220 -6.47 -1.81 12.62
C ASN A 220 -4.95 -2.00 12.53
N PHE A 221 -4.32 -1.36 11.55
CA PHE A 221 -2.90 -1.50 11.16
C PHE A 221 -2.59 -2.84 10.51
N ARG A 222 -2.73 -2.87 9.17
CA ARG A 222 -2.52 -4.04 8.34
C ARG A 222 -1.24 -3.87 7.54
N ASP A 223 -0.51 -4.96 7.38
CA ASP A 223 0.52 -5.02 6.35
C ASP A 223 -0.18 -5.07 5.00
N HIS A 224 -0.18 -3.96 4.28
CA HIS A 224 -0.75 -3.89 2.95
C HIS A 224 0.34 -3.90 1.87
N HIS A 225 1.60 -4.18 2.22
CA HIS A 225 2.66 -4.37 1.24
C HIS A 225 2.39 -5.58 0.35
N LYS A 226 2.86 -5.47 -0.89
CA LYS A 226 2.92 -6.55 -1.88
C LYS A 226 4.25 -6.41 -2.59
N LEU A 227 5.30 -6.90 -1.95
CA LEU A 227 6.65 -6.83 -2.46
C LEU A 227 7.37 -8.16 -2.36
N VAL A 228 8.25 -8.39 -3.31
CA VAL A 228 9.09 -9.58 -3.36
C VAL A 228 10.50 -9.14 -3.73
N THR A 229 11.52 -9.71 -3.10
CA THR A 229 12.92 -9.57 -3.55
C THR A 229 13.56 -10.93 -3.70
N ILE A 230 14.23 -11.14 -4.83
CA ILE A 230 14.83 -12.40 -5.24
C ILE A 230 16.31 -12.17 -5.53
N ASP A 231 17.15 -12.87 -4.79
CA ASP A 231 18.62 -12.79 -4.82
C ASP A 231 19.21 -11.38 -4.67
N GLY A 232 18.43 -10.41 -4.18
CA GLY A 232 18.80 -9.00 -4.18
C GLY A 232 18.95 -8.39 -5.58
N LYS A 233 18.45 -9.06 -6.63
CA LYS A 233 18.59 -8.68 -8.05
C LYS A 233 17.27 -8.37 -8.73
N TYR A 234 16.21 -9.11 -8.40
CA TYR A 234 14.88 -8.90 -8.93
C TYR A 234 13.92 -8.48 -7.82
N GLY A 235 13.07 -7.51 -8.11
CA GLY A 235 12.09 -6.98 -7.19
C GLY A 235 10.71 -6.93 -7.82
N TYR A 236 9.66 -7.07 -7.02
CA TYR A 236 8.28 -6.87 -7.43
C TYR A 236 7.61 -5.89 -6.48
N ILE A 237 6.76 -5.01 -7.00
CA ILE A 237 5.92 -4.09 -6.23
C ILE A 237 4.65 -3.72 -7.01
N GLY A 238 3.50 -3.69 -6.33
CA GLY A 238 2.22 -3.38 -6.97
C GLY A 238 0.99 -3.83 -6.17
N GLY A 239 -0.11 -4.13 -6.86
CA GLY A 239 -1.40 -4.46 -6.24
C GLY A 239 -1.77 -5.96 -6.21
N LEU A 240 -1.11 -6.80 -7.01
CA LEU A 240 -1.35 -8.25 -7.07
C LEU A 240 -0.88 -8.98 -5.81
N ASN A 241 -1.63 -10.02 -5.40
CA ASN A 241 -1.24 -10.91 -4.31
C ASN A 241 -1.22 -12.38 -4.78
N ILE A 242 -1.09 -13.33 -3.85
CA ILE A 242 -1.10 -14.77 -4.13
C ILE A 242 -2.48 -15.35 -3.82
N GLY A 243 -3.18 -15.82 -4.85
CA GLY A 243 -4.47 -16.47 -4.75
C GLY A 243 -5.20 -16.68 -6.10
N ASP A 244 -6.19 -17.57 -6.12
CA ASP A 244 -6.93 -18.01 -7.30
C ASP A 244 -7.79 -16.87 -7.90
N GLN A 245 -8.21 -15.90 -7.08
CA GLN A 245 -8.98 -14.75 -7.54
C GLN A 245 -8.21 -13.87 -8.53
N TYR A 246 -6.89 -13.76 -8.37
CA TYR A 246 -6.03 -12.96 -9.28
C TYR A 246 -5.89 -13.60 -10.66
N MET A 247 -6.20 -14.90 -10.77
CA MET A 247 -6.24 -15.64 -12.04
C MET A 247 -7.56 -15.48 -12.80
N GLY A 248 -8.51 -14.72 -12.24
CA GLY A 248 -9.85 -14.57 -12.77
C GLY A 248 -10.74 -15.81 -12.63
N TRP A 249 -10.36 -16.76 -11.76
CA TRP A 249 -11.10 -18.01 -11.57
C TRP A 249 -12.30 -17.88 -10.64
N VAL A 250 -12.42 -16.76 -9.92
CA VAL A 250 -13.53 -16.49 -9.00
C VAL A 250 -14.65 -15.74 -9.74
N PRO A 251 -15.81 -16.37 -10.01
CA PRO A 251 -16.86 -15.76 -10.84
C PRO A 251 -17.41 -14.44 -10.29
N LYS A 252 -17.35 -14.24 -8.97
CA LYS A 252 -17.76 -12.98 -8.32
C LYS A 252 -16.98 -11.77 -8.86
N PHE A 253 -15.70 -11.95 -9.16
CA PHE A 253 -14.80 -10.85 -9.54
C PHE A 253 -14.48 -10.83 -11.03
N GLY A 254 -14.73 -11.92 -11.76
CA GLY A 254 -14.40 -12.03 -13.17
C GLY A 254 -12.89 -11.85 -13.40
N ASN A 255 -12.52 -11.17 -14.47
CA ASN A 255 -11.13 -10.85 -14.76
C ASN A 255 -10.57 -9.85 -13.72
N TRP A 256 -9.61 -10.30 -12.91
CA TRP A 256 -8.98 -9.44 -11.90
C TRP A 256 -7.92 -8.57 -12.56
N ARG A 257 -8.22 -7.28 -12.71
CA ARG A 257 -7.36 -6.30 -13.36
C ARG A 257 -6.55 -5.56 -12.30
N ASP A 258 -5.23 -5.60 -12.38
CA ASP A 258 -4.34 -4.98 -11.39
C ASP A 258 -3.06 -4.46 -12.08
N CYS A 259 -2.09 -3.99 -11.31
CA CYS A 259 -0.77 -3.62 -11.83
C CYS A 259 0.33 -4.05 -10.85
N MET A 260 1.32 -4.77 -11.36
CA MET A 260 2.55 -5.15 -10.68
C MET A 260 3.72 -4.80 -11.58
N ILE A 261 4.75 -4.16 -11.04
CA ILE A 261 6.00 -3.95 -11.77
C ILE A 261 7.07 -4.90 -11.25
N ARG A 262 7.85 -5.45 -12.19
CA ARG A 262 9.07 -6.20 -11.93
C ARG A 262 10.26 -5.30 -12.21
N ILE A 263 11.19 -5.22 -11.27
CA ILE A 263 12.36 -4.35 -11.32
C ILE A 263 13.62 -5.22 -11.35
N HIS A 264 14.52 -4.92 -12.28
CA HIS A 264 15.88 -5.43 -12.31
C HIS A 264 16.83 -4.23 -12.34
N GLY A 265 17.44 -3.89 -11.20
CA GLY A 265 18.22 -2.66 -11.04
C GLY A 265 18.29 -2.15 -9.60
N ASP A 266 18.84 -0.94 -9.42
CA ASP A 266 19.07 -0.36 -8.08
C ASP A 266 17.78 -0.21 -7.24
N GLY A 267 16.62 -0.15 -7.89
CA GLY A 267 15.29 -0.11 -7.26
C GLY A 267 15.04 -1.30 -6.32
N VAL A 268 15.67 -2.44 -6.59
CA VAL A 268 15.60 -3.63 -5.74
C VAL A 268 16.23 -3.38 -4.37
N TYR A 269 17.24 -2.50 -4.26
CA TYR A 269 17.80 -2.14 -2.96
C TYR A 269 16.80 -1.42 -2.05
N GLY A 270 15.92 -0.61 -2.64
CA GLY A 270 14.82 0.05 -1.91
C GLY A 270 13.83 -0.97 -1.36
N LEU A 271 13.35 -1.89 -2.21
CA LEU A 271 12.44 -2.97 -1.83
C LEU A 271 13.06 -3.90 -0.78
N GLN A 272 14.32 -4.26 -0.96
CA GLN A 272 15.06 -5.12 -0.04
C GLN A 272 15.23 -4.45 1.33
N SER A 273 15.51 -3.14 1.35
CA SER A 273 15.64 -2.38 2.60
C SER A 273 14.31 -2.30 3.34
N ARG A 274 13.20 -2.08 2.61
CA ARG A 274 11.85 -2.11 3.18
C ARG A 274 11.54 -3.48 3.79
N PHE A 275 11.71 -4.55 3.02
CA PHE A 275 11.51 -5.92 3.50
C PHE A 275 12.33 -6.23 4.76
N LEU A 276 13.63 -5.89 4.78
CA LEU A 276 14.49 -6.18 5.93
C LEU A 276 14.05 -5.40 7.18
N LEU A 277 13.52 -4.19 7.02
CA LEU A 277 12.98 -3.41 8.12
C LEU A 277 11.74 -4.07 8.72
N ASP A 278 10.82 -4.54 7.88
CA ASP A 278 9.60 -5.26 8.28
C ASP A 278 9.92 -6.64 8.87
N TRP A 279 10.85 -7.37 8.27
CA TRP A 279 11.38 -8.64 8.77
C TRP A 279 11.97 -8.48 10.17
N ASN A 280 12.87 -7.51 10.34
CA ASN A 280 13.51 -7.24 11.63
C ASN A 280 12.52 -6.73 12.69
N GLY A 281 11.43 -6.09 12.26
CA GLY A 281 10.32 -5.69 13.12
C GLY A 281 9.43 -6.85 13.56
N THR A 282 9.29 -7.84 12.68
CA THR A 282 8.42 -9.01 12.85
C THR A 282 9.14 -10.14 13.60
N ASP A 283 10.31 -10.59 13.15
CA ASP A 283 11.12 -11.60 13.82
C ASP A 283 12.35 -11.01 14.50
N ILE A 284 12.16 -10.66 15.78
CA ILE A 284 13.22 -10.11 16.63
C ILE A 284 14.35 -11.11 16.95
N LYS A 285 14.16 -12.41 16.71
CA LYS A 285 15.17 -13.43 17.04
C LYS A 285 16.09 -13.73 15.87
N SER A 286 15.62 -13.60 14.63
CA SER A 286 16.42 -13.80 13.42
C SER A 286 16.62 -12.52 12.62
N ARG A 287 16.96 -11.44 13.33
CA ARG A 287 17.26 -10.15 12.71
C ARG A 287 18.46 -10.26 11.79
N ILE A 288 18.37 -9.61 10.66
CA ILE A 288 19.42 -9.48 9.67
C ILE A 288 20.05 -8.10 9.85
N ASP A 289 21.37 -8.05 10.07
CA ASP A 289 22.10 -6.79 10.05
C ASP A 289 22.61 -6.53 8.63
N PRO A 290 22.03 -5.57 7.87
CA PRO A 290 22.49 -5.26 6.53
C PRO A 290 23.92 -4.66 6.51
N ASN A 291 24.47 -4.28 7.67
CA ASN A 291 25.85 -3.79 7.80
C ASN A 291 26.88 -4.91 8.02
N ASP A 292 26.45 -6.15 8.30
CA ASP A 292 27.36 -7.29 8.30
C ASP A 292 27.85 -7.52 6.86
N PRO A 293 29.17 -7.52 6.60
CA PRO A 293 29.69 -7.66 5.23
C PRO A 293 29.21 -8.92 4.48
N LYS A 294 28.96 -10.03 5.20
CA LYS A 294 28.49 -11.27 4.58
C LYS A 294 27.01 -11.18 4.19
N GLU A 295 26.18 -10.61 5.06
CA GLU A 295 24.77 -10.38 4.77
C GLU A 295 24.60 -9.29 3.70
N SER A 296 25.39 -8.22 3.76
CA SER A 296 25.38 -7.12 2.80
C SER A 296 25.65 -7.62 1.37
N ALA A 297 26.70 -8.44 1.17
CA ALA A 297 27.01 -9.01 -0.13
C ALA A 297 25.91 -9.94 -0.68
N LYS A 298 25.11 -10.53 0.21
CA LYS A 298 24.00 -11.42 -0.15
C LYS A 298 22.75 -10.65 -0.58
N TYR A 299 22.38 -9.59 0.15
CA TYR A 299 21.13 -8.84 -0.09
C TYR A 299 21.29 -7.61 -0.98
N TYR A 300 22.50 -7.08 -1.08
CA TYR A 300 22.84 -5.92 -1.91
C TYR A 300 23.96 -6.27 -2.89
N PRO A 301 23.79 -7.32 -3.73
CA PRO A 301 24.80 -7.65 -4.72
C PRO A 301 24.84 -6.54 -5.79
N PRO A 302 25.99 -6.29 -6.43
CA PRO A 302 26.03 -5.40 -7.59
C PRO A 302 25.10 -5.90 -8.69
N ILE A 303 24.23 -5.02 -9.18
CA ILE A 303 23.34 -5.26 -10.30
C ILE A 303 23.89 -4.53 -11.52
N LYS A 304 23.92 -5.20 -12.68
CA LYS A 304 24.30 -4.59 -13.95
C LYS A 304 23.14 -4.76 -14.92
N THR A 305 22.65 -3.64 -15.44
CA THR A 305 21.53 -3.54 -16.36
C THR A 305 21.73 -2.30 -17.22
N ASP A 306 21.18 -2.34 -18.44
CA ASP A 306 21.17 -1.21 -19.38
C ASP A 306 19.89 -0.38 -19.26
N GLY A 307 19.02 -0.70 -18.30
CA GLY A 307 17.83 0.07 -17.99
C GLY A 307 18.18 1.45 -17.45
N ASN A 308 17.29 2.42 -17.65
CA ASN A 308 17.51 3.82 -17.29
C ASN A 308 16.34 4.41 -16.50
N ALA A 309 15.39 3.59 -16.04
CA ALA A 309 14.33 4.10 -15.18
C ALA A 309 14.92 4.51 -13.83
N ILE A 310 14.59 5.72 -13.39
CA ILE A 310 14.99 6.25 -12.07
C ILE A 310 13.76 6.20 -11.18
N MET A 311 13.90 5.78 -9.93
CA MET A 311 12.77 5.69 -9.01
C MET A 311 13.15 5.94 -7.54
N GLN A 312 12.13 6.18 -6.72
CA GLN A 312 12.19 6.13 -5.26
C GLN A 312 11.17 5.10 -4.77
N ILE A 313 11.62 4.16 -3.94
CA ILE A 313 10.73 3.26 -3.21
C ILE A 313 10.35 3.96 -1.92
N VAL A 314 9.07 4.26 -1.76
CA VAL A 314 8.54 5.03 -0.63
C VAL A 314 7.55 4.18 0.13
N SER A 315 7.68 4.17 1.45
CA SER A 315 6.75 3.51 2.36
C SER A 315 6.01 4.51 3.24
N SER A 316 4.77 4.19 3.59
CA SER A 316 4.01 4.92 4.59
C SER A 316 3.31 3.97 5.53
N GLY A 317 3.13 4.38 6.77
CA GLY A 317 2.45 3.57 7.75
C GLY A 317 2.15 4.35 9.03
N PRO A 318 1.41 3.74 9.97
CA PRO A 318 1.08 4.32 11.27
C PRO A 318 2.31 4.57 12.17
N ASP A 319 3.50 4.16 11.72
CA ASP A 319 4.81 4.42 12.31
C ASP A 319 5.36 5.81 11.99
N SER A 320 4.80 6.51 11.00
CA SER A 320 5.16 7.89 10.64
C SER A 320 3.94 8.81 10.65
N PRO A 321 4.02 10.02 11.24
CA PRO A 321 2.96 11.02 11.15
C PRO A 321 2.96 11.77 9.80
N MET A 322 3.92 11.51 8.91
CA MET A 322 4.11 12.28 7.67
C MET A 322 3.20 11.83 6.52
N GLU A 323 2.63 10.62 6.58
CA GLU A 323 1.76 10.08 5.52
C GLU A 323 2.43 10.17 4.13
N GLN A 324 3.67 9.65 4.02
CA GLN A 324 4.59 9.98 2.92
C GLN A 324 4.02 9.71 1.53
N ILE A 325 3.31 8.59 1.33
CA ILE A 325 2.69 8.27 0.04
C ILE A 325 1.55 9.26 -0.28
N LYS A 326 0.72 9.63 0.69
CA LYS A 326 -0.32 10.65 0.51
C LYS A 326 0.29 12.00 0.14
N MET A 327 1.35 12.43 0.83
CA MET A 327 2.07 13.66 0.49
C MET A 327 2.69 13.58 -0.92
N GLY A 328 3.19 12.41 -1.30
CA GLY A 328 3.61 12.08 -2.66
C GLY A 328 2.50 12.26 -3.69
N TYR A 329 1.31 11.72 -3.43
CA TYR A 329 0.15 11.86 -4.30
C TYR A 329 -0.28 13.31 -4.45
N ILE A 330 -0.39 14.07 -3.34
CA ILE A 330 -0.70 15.51 -3.38
C ILE A 330 0.33 16.24 -4.25
N LYS A 331 1.62 15.95 -4.05
CA LYS A 331 2.68 16.61 -4.80
C LYS A 331 2.66 16.26 -6.30
N LEU A 332 2.36 15.01 -6.65
CA LEU A 332 2.14 14.59 -8.05
C LEU A 332 0.97 15.33 -8.68
N ILE A 333 -0.15 15.46 -7.96
CA ILE A 333 -1.34 16.19 -8.44
C ILE A 333 -1.02 17.67 -8.66
N GLU A 334 -0.30 18.31 -7.73
CA GLU A 334 0.12 19.71 -7.86
C GLU A 334 1.13 19.94 -9.00
N MET A 335 1.92 18.93 -9.35
CA MET A 335 2.89 19.01 -10.43
C MET A 335 2.28 18.78 -11.82
N ALA A 336 1.04 18.28 -11.90
CA ALA A 336 0.37 18.04 -13.17
C ALA A 336 0.08 19.38 -13.88
N THR A 337 0.47 19.46 -15.15
CA THR A 337 0.27 20.65 -16.00
C THR A 337 -0.58 20.37 -17.23
N LYS A 338 -0.70 19.10 -17.63
CA LYS A 338 -1.45 18.65 -18.81
C LYS A 338 -2.49 17.60 -18.42
N SER A 339 -2.06 16.52 -17.77
CA SER A 339 -2.91 15.36 -17.51
C SER A 339 -2.57 14.66 -16.20
N LEU A 340 -3.61 14.11 -15.57
CA LEU A 340 -3.52 13.29 -14.38
C LEU A 340 -4.43 12.07 -14.57
N LYS A 341 -3.85 10.88 -14.65
CA LYS A 341 -4.58 9.61 -14.77
C LYS A 341 -4.43 8.79 -13.50
N ILE A 342 -5.54 8.40 -12.88
CA ILE A 342 -5.53 7.63 -11.63
C ILE A 342 -6.33 6.35 -11.82
N THR A 343 -5.76 5.20 -11.45
CA THR A 343 -6.53 3.96 -11.29
C THR A 343 -6.50 3.56 -9.82
N THR A 344 -7.66 3.28 -9.25
CA THR A 344 -7.79 2.88 -7.84
C THR A 344 -9.03 2.00 -7.63
N PRO A 345 -8.96 0.91 -6.83
CA PRO A 345 -10.16 0.17 -6.47
C PRO A 345 -11.09 0.99 -5.57
N TYR A 346 -10.52 1.85 -4.72
CA TYR A 346 -11.24 2.61 -3.71
C TYR A 346 -10.93 4.09 -3.89
N LEU A 347 -11.96 4.85 -4.25
CA LEU A 347 -11.89 6.30 -4.43
C LEU A 347 -12.61 6.96 -3.25
N ILE A 348 -11.91 7.06 -2.12
CA ILE A 348 -12.39 7.67 -0.88
C ILE A 348 -11.34 8.68 -0.40
N PRO A 349 -10.93 9.64 -1.27
CA PRO A 349 -9.86 10.57 -0.94
C PRO A 349 -10.24 11.43 0.26
N ASP A 350 -9.23 11.77 1.06
CA ASP A 350 -9.44 12.73 2.13
C ASP A 350 -9.55 14.17 1.59
N GLN A 351 -9.86 15.10 2.49
CA GLN A 351 -10.09 16.48 2.11
C GLN A 351 -8.88 17.12 1.42
N SER A 352 -7.65 16.80 1.86
CA SER A 352 -6.43 17.36 1.26
C SER A 352 -6.20 16.86 -0.17
N VAL A 353 -6.44 15.57 -0.43
CA VAL A 353 -6.33 15.02 -1.78
C VAL A 353 -7.45 15.54 -2.69
N LEU A 354 -8.68 15.64 -2.16
CA LEU A 354 -9.79 16.25 -2.90
C LEU A 354 -9.52 17.69 -3.29
N ASP A 355 -8.96 18.49 -2.38
CA ASP A 355 -8.63 19.88 -2.66
C ASP A 355 -7.49 20.00 -3.66
N ALA A 356 -6.47 19.12 -3.61
CA ALA A 356 -5.43 19.05 -4.63
C ALA A 356 -6.02 18.74 -6.03
N ILE A 357 -6.93 17.77 -6.13
CA ILE A 357 -7.61 17.45 -7.41
C ILE A 357 -8.43 18.64 -7.90
N LYS A 358 -9.16 19.32 -7.01
CA LYS A 358 -9.90 20.55 -7.37
C LYS A 358 -8.97 21.61 -7.92
N VAL A 359 -7.80 21.83 -7.31
CA VAL A 359 -6.81 22.80 -7.80
C VAL A 359 -6.33 22.41 -9.20
N ALA A 360 -5.99 21.15 -9.43
CA ALA A 360 -5.55 20.66 -10.74
C ALA A 360 -6.61 20.88 -11.83
N VAL A 361 -7.85 20.47 -11.57
CA VAL A 361 -8.96 20.65 -12.54
C VAL A 361 -9.20 22.14 -12.85
N ASN A 362 -9.23 23.00 -11.83
CA ASN A 362 -9.40 24.44 -12.03
C ASN A 362 -8.18 25.12 -12.68
N SER A 363 -7.02 24.45 -12.71
CA SER A 363 -5.82 24.89 -13.42
C SER A 363 -5.79 24.40 -14.88
N GLY A 364 -6.84 23.71 -15.34
CA GLY A 364 -6.95 23.23 -16.72
C GLY A 364 -6.31 21.86 -16.99
N VAL A 365 -5.93 21.12 -15.95
CA VAL A 365 -5.40 19.75 -16.08
C VAL A 365 -6.54 18.79 -16.44
N ASP A 366 -6.30 17.92 -17.43
CA ASP A 366 -7.23 16.84 -17.78
C ASP A 366 -7.11 15.68 -16.77
N VAL A 367 -8.05 15.62 -15.83
CA VAL A 367 -8.07 14.61 -14.78
C VAL A 367 -9.03 13.48 -15.16
N GLU A 368 -8.50 12.25 -15.21
CA GLU A 368 -9.26 11.04 -15.49
C GLU A 368 -9.00 9.99 -14.41
N ILE A 369 -10.06 9.30 -13.97
CA ILE A 369 -9.97 8.28 -12.92
C ILE A 369 -10.70 7.02 -13.34
N VAL A 370 -10.10 5.85 -13.15
CA VAL A 370 -10.74 4.54 -13.34
C VAL A 370 -10.97 3.87 -11.97
N THR A 371 -12.20 3.44 -11.75
CA THR A 371 -12.68 2.71 -10.55
C THR A 371 -13.42 1.44 -10.96
N PRO A 372 -13.57 0.44 -10.08
CA PRO A 372 -14.36 -0.76 -10.39
C PRO A 372 -15.85 -0.44 -10.57
N ASP A 373 -16.55 -1.20 -11.41
CA ASP A 373 -18.01 -1.12 -11.56
C ASP A 373 -18.77 -1.93 -10.50
N MET A 374 -18.09 -2.75 -9.70
CA MET A 374 -18.70 -3.71 -8.79
C MET A 374 -18.10 -3.70 -7.38
N PRO A 375 -18.87 -4.10 -6.35
CA PRO A 375 -18.40 -4.13 -4.97
C PRO A 375 -17.64 -5.41 -4.63
N ASP A 376 -16.49 -5.26 -3.97
CA ASP A 376 -15.87 -6.29 -3.15
C ASP A 376 -16.34 -6.20 -1.67
N HIS A 377 -16.54 -4.97 -1.18
CA HIS A 377 -17.04 -4.60 0.13
C HIS A 377 -18.28 -3.68 0.06
N PRO A 378 -19.30 -3.91 0.91
CA PRO A 378 -20.62 -3.27 0.76
C PRO A 378 -20.61 -1.75 1.00
N PHE A 379 -19.79 -1.24 1.92
CA PHE A 379 -19.72 0.20 2.24
C PHE A 379 -18.68 0.94 1.39
N VAL A 380 -17.55 0.31 1.11
CA VAL A 380 -16.43 0.89 0.34
C VAL A 380 -16.88 1.30 -1.06
N TYR A 381 -17.58 0.41 -1.76
CA TYR A 381 -18.08 0.71 -3.10
C TYR A 381 -19.12 1.85 -3.10
N ARG A 382 -20.00 1.91 -2.09
CA ARG A 382 -21.00 2.99 -1.99
C ARG A 382 -20.37 4.34 -1.63
N ALA A 383 -19.31 4.34 -0.81
CA ALA A 383 -18.51 5.54 -0.57
C ALA A 383 -17.76 5.97 -1.85
N THR A 384 -17.18 5.02 -2.60
CA THR A 384 -16.55 5.27 -3.91
C THR A 384 -17.51 5.95 -4.88
N GLN A 385 -18.75 5.46 -4.98
CA GLN A 385 -19.79 6.10 -5.80
C GLN A 385 -20.11 7.52 -5.35
N TYR A 386 -20.16 7.79 -4.04
CA TYR A 386 -20.37 9.15 -3.51
C TYR A 386 -19.27 10.12 -3.97
N TYR A 387 -17.99 9.74 -3.81
CA TYR A 387 -16.88 10.61 -4.23
C TYR A 387 -16.77 10.70 -5.75
N THR A 388 -17.14 9.64 -6.48
CA THR A 388 -17.24 9.67 -7.94
C THR A 388 -18.24 10.73 -8.41
N GLN A 389 -19.43 10.80 -7.79
CA GLN A 389 -20.39 11.87 -8.08
C GLN A 389 -19.77 13.25 -7.85
N GLN A 390 -19.16 13.45 -6.69
CA GLN A 390 -18.53 14.74 -6.33
C GLN A 390 -17.43 15.15 -7.32
N LEU A 391 -16.59 14.22 -7.75
CA LEU A 391 -15.50 14.48 -8.69
C LEU A 391 -16.02 14.72 -10.13
N THR A 392 -17.05 13.99 -10.54
CA THR A 392 -17.75 14.22 -11.82
C THR A 392 -18.37 15.61 -11.85
N GLU A 393 -18.91 16.08 -10.72
CA GLU A 393 -19.45 17.43 -10.59
C GLU A 393 -18.40 18.53 -10.77
N LEU A 394 -17.16 18.26 -10.33
CA LEU A 394 -16.00 19.13 -10.46
C LEU A 394 -15.40 19.17 -11.87
N GLY A 395 -15.79 18.25 -12.77
CA GLY A 395 -15.26 18.16 -14.13
C GLY A 395 -14.19 17.07 -14.33
N VAL A 396 -13.96 16.21 -13.34
CA VAL A 396 -13.12 15.01 -13.49
C VAL A 396 -13.88 13.96 -14.31
N LYS A 397 -13.21 13.31 -15.27
CA LYS A 397 -13.80 12.17 -15.98
C LYS A 397 -13.57 10.90 -15.17
N VAL A 398 -14.62 10.33 -14.58
CA VAL A 398 -14.50 9.08 -13.84
C VAL A 398 -15.12 7.94 -14.63
N TYR A 399 -14.41 6.83 -14.76
CA TYR A 399 -14.80 5.67 -15.55
C TYR A 399 -14.99 4.46 -14.61
N ALA A 400 -16.12 3.77 -14.74
CA ALA A 400 -16.37 2.50 -14.07
C ALA A 400 -15.96 1.36 -15.00
N TYR A 401 -14.94 0.60 -14.62
CA TYR A 401 -14.40 -0.51 -15.41
C TYR A 401 -15.32 -1.73 -15.35
N ASN A 402 -15.76 -2.21 -16.53
CA ASN A 402 -16.81 -3.23 -16.64
C ASN A 402 -16.30 -4.64 -16.95
N ASN A 403 -14.99 -4.82 -17.17
CA ASN A 403 -14.41 -6.10 -17.57
C ASN A 403 -13.76 -6.82 -16.37
N GLY A 404 -14.53 -6.96 -15.29
CA GLY A 404 -14.12 -7.59 -14.02
C GLY A 404 -13.68 -6.58 -12.96
N PHE A 405 -13.01 -7.07 -11.90
CA PHE A 405 -12.67 -6.23 -10.76
C PHE A 405 -11.37 -5.43 -11.00
N MET A 406 -11.48 -4.10 -11.03
CA MET A 406 -10.33 -3.19 -11.09
C MET A 406 -9.72 -2.98 -9.71
N HIS A 407 -8.45 -3.38 -9.57
CA HIS A 407 -7.70 -3.32 -8.32
C HIS A 407 -6.30 -2.70 -8.48
N ALA A 408 -5.96 -2.11 -9.62
CA ALA A 408 -4.70 -1.39 -9.78
C ALA A 408 -4.66 -0.11 -8.92
N LYS A 409 -3.46 0.27 -8.44
CA LYS A 409 -3.19 1.54 -7.72
C LYS A 409 -2.10 2.28 -8.43
N THR A 410 -2.49 3.09 -9.41
CA THR A 410 -1.54 3.73 -10.30
C THR A 410 -1.87 5.19 -10.52
N ILE A 411 -0.84 6.01 -10.65
CA ILE A 411 -0.94 7.41 -11.05
C ILE A 411 0.02 7.63 -12.22
N VAL A 412 -0.44 8.32 -13.26
CA VAL A 412 0.40 8.84 -14.34
C VAL A 412 0.20 10.35 -14.43
N VAL A 413 1.30 11.11 -14.47
CA VAL A 413 1.28 12.58 -14.58
C VAL A 413 2.06 13.02 -15.82
N ASP A 414 1.39 13.81 -16.68
CA ASP A 414 1.96 14.48 -17.85
C ASP A 414 2.81 13.59 -18.79
N ASP A 415 2.53 12.30 -18.87
CA ASP A 415 3.32 11.31 -19.63
C ASP A 415 4.80 11.23 -19.19
N LYS A 416 5.06 11.52 -17.91
CA LYS A 416 6.42 11.67 -17.34
C LYS A 416 6.65 10.90 -16.05
N LEU A 417 5.69 10.99 -15.11
CA LEU A 417 5.84 10.46 -13.76
C LEU A 417 4.83 9.37 -13.53
N VAL A 418 5.26 8.31 -12.84
CA VAL A 418 4.42 7.16 -12.52
C VAL A 418 4.49 6.86 -11.04
N SER A 419 3.36 6.53 -10.42
CA SER A 419 3.33 5.81 -9.15
C SER A 419 2.66 4.46 -9.35
N VAL A 420 3.28 3.39 -8.86
CA VAL A 420 2.68 2.03 -8.80
C VAL A 420 2.98 1.45 -7.43
N GLY A 421 1.99 0.85 -6.78
CA GLY A 421 2.22 0.20 -5.49
C GLY A 421 0.96 -0.38 -4.88
N SER A 422 0.93 -0.39 -3.56
CA SER A 422 -0.17 -0.98 -2.80
C SER A 422 -1.23 0.04 -2.33
N ALA A 423 -0.87 1.33 -2.23
CA ALA A 423 -1.70 2.34 -1.59
C ALA A 423 -2.92 2.76 -2.44
N ASN A 424 -4.12 2.55 -1.89
CA ASN A 424 -5.36 3.06 -2.49
C ASN A 424 -5.51 4.58 -2.29
N PHE A 425 -6.48 5.17 -2.99
CA PHE A 425 -6.93 6.53 -2.74
C PHE A 425 -8.00 6.58 -1.64
N ASP A 426 -7.65 6.11 -0.44
CA ASP A 426 -8.56 6.08 0.73
C ASP A 426 -7.89 6.50 2.04
N TYR A 427 -8.72 6.84 3.04
CA TYR A 427 -8.25 7.24 4.37
C TYR A 427 -7.37 6.17 5.03
N ARG A 428 -7.72 4.90 4.83
CA ARG A 428 -7.03 3.79 5.46
C ARG A 428 -5.61 3.59 4.91
N SER A 429 -5.42 3.65 3.60
CA SER A 429 -4.09 3.54 2.97
C SER A 429 -3.21 4.74 3.34
N PHE A 430 -3.79 5.93 3.48
CA PHE A 430 -3.03 7.13 3.82
C PHE A 430 -2.52 7.18 5.26
N GLY A 431 -3.24 6.60 6.23
CA GLY A 431 -2.90 6.79 7.65
C GLY A 431 -2.90 5.54 8.54
N LEU A 432 -3.42 4.41 8.08
CA LEU A 432 -3.60 3.22 8.92
C LEU A 432 -2.87 1.98 8.41
N ASN A 433 -2.85 1.71 7.11
CA ASN A 433 -2.14 0.57 6.55
C ASN A 433 -0.65 0.88 6.39
N PHE A 434 0.17 -0.17 6.45
CA PHE A 434 1.53 -0.12 5.93
C PHE A 434 1.45 -0.31 4.42
N GLU A 435 1.94 0.67 3.68
CA GLU A 435 1.85 0.76 2.23
C GLU A 435 3.24 1.03 1.64
N CYS A 436 3.47 0.56 0.41
CA CYS A 436 4.70 0.81 -0.31
C CYS A 436 4.42 1.03 -1.79
N ASN A 437 5.02 2.09 -2.34
CA ASN A 437 4.91 2.47 -3.73
C ASN A 437 6.28 2.75 -4.34
N ALA A 438 6.42 2.44 -5.63
CA ALA A 438 7.48 2.99 -6.46
C ALA A 438 6.99 4.29 -7.11
N PHE A 439 7.76 5.37 -6.95
CA PHE A 439 7.61 6.62 -7.69
C PHE A 439 8.69 6.66 -8.76
N VAL A 440 8.31 6.59 -10.03
CA VAL A 440 9.20 6.39 -11.16
C VAL A 440 9.24 7.64 -12.05
N TYR A 441 10.44 8.07 -12.39
CA TYR A 441 10.79 9.20 -13.23
C TYR A 441 11.27 8.65 -14.58
N ASP A 442 10.34 8.14 -15.39
CA ASP A 442 10.68 7.52 -16.67
C ASP A 442 9.56 7.72 -17.70
N LYS A 443 9.90 8.34 -18.84
CA LYS A 443 8.93 8.57 -19.91
C LYS A 443 8.47 7.27 -20.58
N GLY A 444 9.36 6.28 -20.70
CA GLY A 444 9.03 5.01 -21.34
C GLY A 444 7.91 4.28 -20.60
N LEU A 445 8.08 4.13 -19.29
CA LEU A 445 7.09 3.56 -18.40
C LEU A 445 5.82 4.43 -18.33
N ALA A 446 5.95 5.76 -18.26
CA ALA A 446 4.78 6.65 -18.25
C ALA A 446 3.90 6.46 -19.49
N ASN A 447 4.50 6.44 -20.69
CA ASN A 447 3.78 6.14 -21.92
C ASN A 447 3.14 4.75 -21.88
N LYS A 448 3.86 3.75 -21.35
CA LYS A 448 3.32 2.39 -21.24
C LYS A 448 2.12 2.31 -20.30
N MET A 449 2.18 3.02 -19.18
CA MET A 449 1.09 3.09 -18.21
C MET A 449 -0.10 3.90 -18.75
N GLU A 450 0.14 4.92 -19.56
CA GLU A 450 -0.91 5.64 -20.30
C GLU A 450 -1.63 4.71 -21.29
N GLU A 451 -0.90 3.91 -22.07
CA GLU A 451 -1.51 2.90 -22.95
C GLU A 451 -2.41 1.92 -22.17
N ILE A 452 -1.92 1.42 -21.04
CA ILE A 452 -2.69 0.53 -20.14
C ILE A 452 -3.94 1.24 -19.62
N PHE A 453 -3.83 2.53 -19.28
CA PHE A 453 -4.95 3.33 -18.80
C PHE A 453 -6.02 3.52 -19.89
N GLN A 454 -5.61 3.83 -21.13
CA GLN A 454 -6.52 3.97 -22.26
C GLN A 454 -7.23 2.65 -22.58
N GLN A 455 -6.53 1.51 -22.54
CA GLN A 455 -7.16 0.19 -22.66
C GLN A 455 -8.21 -0.06 -21.57
N ASN A 456 -7.95 0.37 -20.34
CA ASN A 456 -8.95 0.24 -19.28
C ASN A 456 -10.19 1.12 -19.56
N ILE A 457 -10.03 2.30 -20.17
CA ILE A 457 -11.15 3.16 -20.57
C ILE A 457 -12.02 2.50 -21.64
N GLU A 458 -11.43 1.78 -22.61
CA GLU A 458 -12.18 1.08 -23.67
C GLU A 458 -13.21 0.09 -23.10
N ASP A 459 -12.87 -0.54 -21.97
CA ASP A 459 -13.74 -1.48 -21.24
C ASP A 459 -14.58 -0.80 -20.13
N SER A 460 -14.66 0.53 -20.10
CA SER A 460 -15.29 1.29 -19.02
C SER A 460 -16.51 2.11 -19.43
N THR A 461 -17.38 2.37 -18.45
CA THR A 461 -18.51 3.29 -18.57
C THR A 461 -18.16 4.63 -17.96
N LEU A 462 -18.16 5.70 -18.76
CA LEU A 462 -18.02 7.07 -18.25
C LEU A 462 -19.19 7.40 -17.30
N GLN A 463 -18.86 7.81 -16.08
CA GLN A 463 -19.83 8.22 -15.08
C GLN A 463 -20.23 9.68 -15.34
N THR A 464 -21.53 9.93 -15.51
CA THR A 464 -22.05 11.27 -15.86
C THR A 464 -23.01 11.79 -14.79
N LYS A 465 -23.25 13.10 -14.82
CA LYS A 465 -24.21 13.76 -13.91
C LYS A 465 -25.61 13.18 -14.06
N GLU A 466 -26.00 12.82 -15.28
CA GLU A 466 -27.28 12.23 -15.62
C GLU A 466 -27.44 10.84 -14.98
N ILE A 467 -26.38 10.01 -15.00
CA ILE A 467 -26.39 8.70 -14.34
C ILE A 467 -26.66 8.84 -12.84
N PHE A 468 -26.05 9.83 -12.18
CA PHE A 468 -26.29 10.08 -10.75
C PHE A 468 -27.67 10.69 -10.46
N ALA A 469 -28.16 11.57 -11.34
CA ALA A 469 -29.47 12.19 -11.20
C ALA A 469 -30.63 11.19 -11.32
N ASP A 470 -30.46 10.12 -12.10
CA ASP A 470 -31.45 9.07 -12.31
C ASP A 470 -31.46 8.00 -11.18
N GLN A 471 -30.55 8.07 -10.21
CA GLN A 471 -30.46 7.07 -9.15
C GLN A 471 -31.63 7.15 -8.16
N SER A 472 -32.09 5.97 -7.72
CA SER A 472 -33.11 5.87 -6.67
C SER A 472 -32.69 6.58 -5.38
N ALA A 473 -33.66 7.18 -4.68
CA ALA A 473 -33.44 7.81 -3.38
C ALA A 473 -32.77 6.87 -2.35
N TRP A 474 -33.07 5.57 -2.43
CA TRP A 474 -32.46 4.56 -1.56
C TRP A 474 -30.97 4.33 -1.85
N LEU A 475 -30.57 4.33 -3.13
CA LEU A 475 -29.16 4.23 -3.50
C LEU A 475 -28.39 5.48 -3.05
N ASN A 476 -28.96 6.67 -3.30
CA ASN A 476 -28.39 7.93 -2.82
C ASN A 476 -28.22 7.94 -1.30
N PHE A 477 -29.22 7.48 -0.54
CA PHE A 477 -29.11 7.32 0.91
C PHE A 477 -27.93 6.42 1.31
N LYS A 478 -27.77 5.24 0.67
CA LYS A 478 -26.66 4.32 0.96
C LYS A 478 -25.30 4.95 0.71
N GLN A 479 -25.14 5.71 -0.37
CA GLN A 479 -23.89 6.41 -0.70
C GLN A 479 -23.55 7.47 0.35
N HIS A 480 -24.52 8.32 0.69
CA HIS A 480 -24.36 9.36 1.71
C HIS A 480 -24.07 8.80 3.10
N PHE A 481 -24.75 7.70 3.46
CA PHE A 481 -24.50 6.99 4.70
C PHE A 481 -23.10 6.36 4.72
N SER A 482 -22.69 5.70 3.63
CA SER A 482 -21.38 5.04 3.56
C SER A 482 -20.22 6.03 3.65
N ARG A 483 -20.38 7.24 3.12
CA ARG A 483 -19.41 8.34 3.31
C ARG A 483 -19.15 8.69 4.78
N LEU A 484 -20.13 8.52 5.68
CA LEU A 484 -19.91 8.77 7.11
C LEU A 484 -18.92 7.77 7.71
N LEU A 485 -18.73 6.63 7.05
CA LEU A 485 -17.77 5.60 7.43
C LEU A 485 -16.39 5.84 6.82
N SER A 486 -16.20 6.80 5.91
CA SER A 486 -14.91 7.04 5.22
C SER A 486 -13.68 7.03 6.13
N PRO A 487 -13.67 7.63 7.34
CA PRO A 487 -12.49 7.57 8.22
C PRO A 487 -12.09 6.17 8.70
N LEU A 488 -12.97 5.17 8.50
CA LEU A 488 -12.77 3.76 8.84
C LEU A 488 -12.51 2.89 7.60
N LEU A 489 -12.80 3.41 6.39
CA LEU A 489 -12.73 2.70 5.12
C LEU A 489 -11.34 2.84 4.50
#